data_AF-A0A969HIG7-F1
#
_entry.id   AF-A0A969HIG7-F1
#
_cell.length_a   1.000
_cell.length_b   1.000
_cell.length_c   1.000
_cell.angle_alpha   90.00
_cell.angle_beta   90.00
_cell.angle_gamma   90.00
#
_symmetry.space_group_name_H-M   'P 1'
#
loop_
_entity.id
_entity.type
_entity.pdbx_description
1 polymer ?
#
loop_
_entity_poly.entity_id
_entity_poly.type
_entity_poly.pdbx_seq_one_letter_code
_entity_poly.pdbx_strand_id
1 'polypeptide(L)'
;MIADRAEFKGQLESITRVGRAQGVSLILAAQRPSGVTDQMRSNIKFRICLRVETSGESREMLRRSDAAFLPTDIPGRGYLQVGNDEIELIQSAYTGDKVIDPNRTPQARVIWPDRNELYDASQDQEPPELYKAIVTMLGKMAREHGIEKQRAPWPDFLPNRLSLSELLVSPDQTIPAVTSDEYLIDVDKIMLGLKPDIALTLNPGVNKWLNGEVGWLEQQDWENYALRPVVGLVDNPYAAKQLPLVIDLPRGHVSLFGASGWGKTTFIRTLVVSLTATHSPNHLHVYVLDLGGRNLGVLENLPHVGSVIIPDAEGYEERVEQLLRELDDIVEQRKTILYNAGVPDLYKYNNAHPTTPLPAIVVCIDNFIEFKETFGGDAESDVETVFDKFVGLARQAKPYGIHFVITVSQPNVLSSQLQSLFTERLTLKLADPTEYRTIVGGQVGDIGDIPGPGLCKNRPPAPHFSDCPAD
;
A
#
# COMPACT_ATOMS: atom_id res chain seq x y z
N MET A 1 21.85 12.71 10.03
CA MET A 1 20.66 11.86 10.31
C MET A 1 20.10 12.08 11.71
N ILE A 2 20.83 11.80 12.81
CA ILE A 2 20.33 12.08 14.19
C ILE A 2 20.31 13.59 14.50
N ALA A 3 21.29 14.34 14.00
CA ALA A 3 21.38 15.79 14.20
C ALA A 3 20.25 16.57 13.49
N ASP A 4 19.71 16.01 12.40
CA ASP A 4 18.77 16.71 11.51
C ASP A 4 17.30 16.45 11.87
N ARG A 5 17.02 15.56 12.85
CA ARG A 5 15.66 15.17 13.28
C ARG A 5 15.56 15.03 14.80
N ALA A 6 15.10 16.09 15.46
CA ALA A 6 15.03 16.18 16.93
C ALA A 6 14.15 15.09 17.57
N GLU A 7 13.08 14.66 16.91
CA GLU A 7 12.19 13.59 17.41
C GLU A 7 12.91 12.24 17.54
N PHE A 8 13.76 11.90 16.57
CA PHE A 8 14.51 10.64 16.55
C PHE A 8 15.52 10.56 17.70
N LYS A 9 16.12 11.70 18.04
CA LYS A 9 17.05 11.83 19.16
C LYS A 9 16.38 11.46 20.49
N GLY A 10 15.17 11.95 20.75
CA GLY A 10 14.43 11.64 21.98
C GLY A 10 14.10 10.14 22.13
N GLN A 11 13.78 9.48 21.02
CA GLN A 11 13.52 8.02 21.01
C GLN A 11 14.79 7.22 21.36
N LEU A 12 15.94 7.57 20.79
CA LEU A 12 17.22 6.92 21.10
C LEU A 12 17.65 7.13 22.56
N GLU A 13 17.44 8.33 23.12
CA GLU A 13 17.68 8.61 24.54
C GLU A 13 16.81 7.75 25.45
N SER A 14 15.54 7.54 25.07
CA SER A 14 14.65 6.63 25.79
C SER A 14 15.18 5.20 25.76
N ILE A 15 15.53 4.67 24.58
CA ILE A 15 16.03 3.29 24.42
C ILE A 15 17.33 3.09 25.22
N THR A 16 18.27 4.02 25.15
CA THR A 16 19.53 3.92 25.93
C THR A 16 19.29 3.94 27.44
N ARG A 17 18.22 4.59 27.91
CA ARG A 17 17.84 4.65 29.32
C ARG A 17 17.12 3.40 29.82
N VAL A 18 16.12 2.89 29.08
CA VAL A 18 15.24 1.80 29.57
C VAL A 18 15.48 0.45 28.90
N GLY A 19 16.14 0.42 27.75
CA GLY A 19 16.25 -0.77 26.89
C GLY A 19 16.89 -1.98 27.58
N ARG A 20 17.95 -1.76 28.38
CA ARG A 20 18.65 -2.84 29.09
C ARG A 20 17.73 -3.65 30.01
N ALA A 21 16.81 -2.98 30.72
CA ALA A 21 15.87 -3.66 31.61
C ALA A 21 14.79 -4.45 30.82
N GLN A 22 14.55 -4.06 29.57
CA GLN A 22 13.58 -4.66 28.67
C GLN A 22 14.21 -5.68 27.70
N GLY A 23 15.49 -6.02 27.86
CA GLY A 23 16.21 -6.92 26.96
C GLY A 23 16.57 -6.32 25.60
N VAL A 24 16.40 -5.01 25.41
CA VAL A 24 16.74 -4.30 24.17
C VAL A 24 18.15 -3.75 24.25
N SER A 25 19.04 -4.19 23.36
CA SER A 25 20.41 -3.69 23.23
C SER A 25 20.55 -2.85 21.96
N LEU A 26 21.14 -1.67 22.09
CA LEU A 26 21.35 -0.74 20.98
C LEU A 26 22.84 -0.67 20.64
N ILE A 27 23.18 -0.90 19.37
CA ILE A 27 24.52 -0.66 18.83
C ILE A 27 24.44 0.58 17.93
N LEU A 28 25.20 1.61 18.28
CA LEU A 28 25.31 2.84 17.48
C LEU A 28 26.64 2.85 16.74
N ALA A 29 26.59 3.02 15.42
CA ALA A 29 27.76 3.14 14.56
C ALA A 29 27.68 4.44 13.77
N ALA A 30 28.78 5.18 13.70
CA ALA A 30 28.87 6.42 12.95
C ALA A 30 30.30 6.62 12.42
N GLN A 31 30.43 7.28 11.27
CA GLN A 31 31.76 7.65 10.72
C GLN A 31 32.44 8.72 11.57
N ARG A 32 31.65 9.60 12.19
CA ARG A 32 32.09 10.63 13.13
C ARG A 32 31.23 10.56 14.40
N PRO A 33 31.76 10.87 15.58
CA PRO A 33 31.04 10.83 16.85
C PRO A 33 29.91 11.87 17.01
N SER A 34 29.55 12.61 15.96
CA SER A 34 28.55 13.66 16.01
C SER A 34 27.13 13.10 16.21
N GLY A 35 26.35 13.75 17.09
CA GLY A 35 24.94 13.42 17.32
C GLY A 35 24.66 12.53 18.55
N VAL A 36 25.68 11.99 19.22
CA VAL A 36 25.53 11.26 20.49
C VAL A 36 25.58 12.23 21.68
N THR A 37 24.49 12.32 22.44
CA THR A 37 24.43 13.21 23.62
C THR A 37 25.20 12.67 24.81
N ASP A 38 25.55 13.56 25.74
CA ASP A 38 26.18 13.18 27.01
C ASP A 38 25.31 12.17 27.80
N GLN A 39 23.99 12.30 27.69
CA GLN A 39 23.05 11.36 28.29
C GLN A 39 23.08 9.98 27.63
N MET A 40 23.23 9.89 26.29
CA MET A 40 23.46 8.59 25.66
C MET A 40 24.83 8.02 26.09
N ARG A 41 25.88 8.85 26.14
CA ARG A 41 27.25 8.44 26.49
C ARG A 41 27.37 7.87 27.90
N SER A 42 26.58 8.37 28.85
CA SER A 42 26.57 7.86 30.23
C SER A 42 25.93 6.47 30.33
N ASN A 43 25.04 6.12 29.40
CA ASN A 43 24.37 4.82 29.34
C ASN A 43 25.08 3.80 28.44
N ILE A 44 25.98 4.24 27.55
CA ILE A 44 26.78 3.35 26.68
C ILE A 44 28.08 2.96 27.38
N LYS A 45 28.15 1.70 27.83
CA LYS A 45 29.31 1.14 28.54
C LYS A 45 30.45 0.65 27.64
N PHE A 46 30.12 0.17 26.44
CA PHE A 46 31.10 -0.40 25.51
C PHE A 46 31.29 0.57 24.35
N ARG A 47 32.54 0.92 24.04
CA ARG A 47 32.88 1.78 22.91
C ARG A 47 33.95 1.11 22.07
N ILE A 48 33.67 0.95 20.79
CA ILE A 48 34.63 0.46 19.81
C ILE A 48 34.97 1.61 18.89
N CYS A 49 36.25 1.95 18.79
CA CYS A 49 36.73 2.98 17.88
C CYS A 49 37.76 2.36 16.94
N LEU A 50 37.42 2.30 15.66
CA LEU A 50 38.39 1.99 14.61
C LEU A 50 39.25 3.23 14.32
N ARG A 51 40.12 3.16 13.31
CA ARG A 51 40.90 4.32 12.88
C ARG A 51 39.97 5.51 12.56
N VAL A 52 40.28 6.66 13.13
CA VAL A 52 39.62 7.96 12.86
C VAL A 52 40.61 8.93 12.22
N GLU A 53 40.10 9.96 11.54
CA GLU A 53 40.93 10.93 10.82
C GLU A 53 41.72 11.83 11.78
N THR A 54 41.07 12.23 12.89
CA THR A 54 41.62 13.23 13.81
C THR A 54 41.74 12.73 15.24
N SER A 55 42.76 13.22 15.95
CA SER A 55 42.92 13.00 17.39
C SER A 55 41.75 13.55 18.21
N GLY A 56 41.02 14.55 17.69
CA GLY A 56 39.83 15.12 18.30
C GLY A 56 38.69 14.10 18.36
N GLU A 57 38.38 13.45 17.25
CA GLU A 57 37.33 12.41 17.17
C GLU A 57 37.67 11.21 18.07
N SER A 58 38.95 10.82 18.12
CA SER A 58 39.41 9.75 19.02
C SER A 58 39.19 10.14 20.48
N ARG A 59 39.53 11.38 20.88
CA ARG A 59 39.32 11.88 22.24
C ARG A 59 37.84 11.96 22.58
N GLU A 60 37.01 12.33 21.61
CA GLU A 60 35.58 12.38 21.80
C GLU A 60 34.99 10.98 22.07
N MET A 61 35.45 9.94 21.35
CA MET A 61 34.97 8.56 21.53
C MET A 61 35.57 7.85 22.75
N LEU A 62 36.89 7.91 22.91
CA LEU A 62 37.66 7.09 23.84
C LEU A 62 38.30 7.89 25.00
N ARG A 63 38.21 9.23 24.98
CA ARG A 63 38.98 10.14 25.86
C ARG A 63 40.50 10.09 25.66
N ARG A 64 40.97 9.41 24.61
CA ARG A 64 42.38 9.31 24.21
C ARG A 64 42.54 9.54 22.71
N SER A 65 43.72 9.94 22.26
CA SER A 65 44.00 10.19 20.84
C SER A 65 44.44 8.95 20.05
N ASP A 66 44.59 7.81 20.73
CA ASP A 66 45.34 6.66 20.23
C ASP A 66 44.72 6.04 18.95
N ALA A 67 43.41 6.16 18.73
CA ALA A 67 42.75 5.62 17.54
C ALA A 67 43.11 6.37 16.24
N ALA A 68 43.50 7.65 16.32
CA ALA A 68 43.92 8.43 15.15
C ALA A 68 45.27 7.96 14.57
N PHE A 69 46.07 7.27 15.39
CA PHE A 69 47.40 6.77 15.04
C PHE A 69 47.42 5.31 14.62
N LEU A 70 46.25 4.65 14.54
CA LEU A 70 46.16 3.28 14.04
C LEU A 70 46.63 3.20 12.58
N PRO A 71 47.31 2.12 12.14
CA PRO A 71 47.77 1.97 10.76
C PRO A 71 46.63 2.06 9.74
N THR A 72 46.88 2.69 8.59
CA THR A 72 45.90 2.84 7.50
C THR A 72 45.70 1.58 6.67
N ASP A 73 46.70 0.70 6.67
CA ASP A 73 46.81 -0.50 5.85
C ASP A 73 46.24 -1.76 6.51
N ILE A 74 45.75 -1.66 7.75
CA ILE A 74 45.20 -2.79 8.52
C ILE A 74 43.73 -2.53 8.90
N PRO A 75 42.77 -2.79 8.00
CA PRO A 75 41.35 -2.73 8.31
C PRO A 75 40.96 -3.64 9.48
N GLY A 76 39.96 -3.22 10.25
CA GLY A 76 39.46 -3.97 11.41
C GLY A 76 40.30 -3.82 12.68
N ARG A 77 41.47 -3.14 12.63
CA ARG A 77 42.21 -2.73 13.82
C ARG A 77 41.46 -1.60 14.53
N GLY A 78 41.32 -1.72 15.85
CA GLY A 78 40.62 -0.72 16.66
C GLY A 78 40.98 -0.79 18.14
N TYR A 79 40.34 0.06 18.92
CA TYR A 79 40.38 0.03 20.37
C TYR A 79 38.98 -0.24 20.93
N LEU A 80 38.90 -1.14 21.92
CA LEU A 80 37.72 -1.36 22.74
C LEU A 80 37.92 -0.66 24.08
N GLN A 81 36.97 0.20 24.46
CA GLN A 81 36.88 0.78 25.80
C GLN A 81 35.68 0.20 26.54
N VAL A 82 35.91 -0.28 27.75
CA VAL A 82 34.87 -0.70 28.68
C VAL A 82 34.79 0.30 29.83
N GLY A 83 33.66 0.98 29.99
CA GLY A 83 33.50 2.04 30.97
C GLY A 83 34.31 3.29 30.61
N ASN A 84 35.20 3.72 31.51
CA ASN A 84 35.97 4.96 31.35
C ASN A 84 37.49 4.76 31.28
N ASP A 85 38.03 3.59 31.68
CA ASP A 85 39.45 3.47 32.02
C ASP A 85 40.20 2.41 31.22
N GLU A 86 39.59 1.24 30.98
CA GLU A 86 40.26 0.13 30.30
C GLU A 86 40.10 0.25 28.78
N ILE A 87 41.23 0.36 28.08
CA ILE A 87 41.31 0.38 26.62
C ILE A 87 42.20 -0.75 26.15
N GLU A 88 41.66 -1.60 25.28
CA GLU A 88 42.37 -2.74 24.70
C GLU A 88 42.43 -2.62 23.17
N LEU A 89 43.58 -2.99 22.61
CA LEU A 89 43.75 -3.05 21.15
C LEU A 89 43.08 -4.33 20.63
N ILE A 90 42.20 -4.18 19.65
CA ILE A 90 41.44 -5.28 19.05
C ILE A 90 41.70 -5.40 17.55
N GLN A 91 41.46 -6.59 17.01
CA GLN A 91 41.43 -6.87 15.57
C GLN A 91 40.13 -7.61 15.25
N SER A 92 39.29 -7.03 14.39
CA SER A 92 38.08 -7.69 13.91
C SER A 92 38.41 -8.83 12.95
N ALA A 93 37.66 -9.92 13.07
CA ALA A 93 37.65 -10.99 12.06
C ALA A 93 36.98 -10.51 10.77
N TYR A 94 37.32 -11.13 9.65
CA TYR A 94 36.76 -10.90 8.33
C TYR A 94 36.02 -12.16 7.86
N THR A 95 34.82 -12.00 7.30
CA THR A 95 33.96 -13.10 6.87
C THR A 95 33.74 -13.15 5.35
N GLY A 96 34.37 -12.24 4.61
CA GLY A 96 34.30 -12.20 3.15
C GLY A 96 35.29 -13.12 2.44
N ASP A 97 36.15 -13.83 3.18
CA ASP A 97 37.06 -14.81 2.59
C ASP A 97 36.29 -15.97 1.94
N LYS A 98 36.83 -16.49 0.85
CA LYS A 98 36.28 -17.68 0.17
C LYS A 98 36.38 -18.89 1.09
N VAL A 99 35.32 -19.70 1.15
CA VAL A 99 35.35 -20.95 1.92
C VAL A 99 36.43 -21.86 1.36
N ILE A 100 37.39 -22.21 2.21
CA ILE A 100 38.38 -23.23 1.91
C ILE A 100 37.73 -24.57 2.21
N ASP A 101 37.40 -25.34 1.19
CA ASP A 101 36.97 -26.72 1.38
C ASP A 101 38.20 -27.57 1.70
N PRO A 102 38.34 -28.10 2.93
CA PRO A 102 39.51 -28.87 3.34
C PRO A 102 39.67 -30.19 2.58
N ASN A 103 38.61 -30.67 1.89
CA ASN A 103 38.64 -31.86 1.05
C ASN A 103 38.89 -31.53 -0.45
N ARG A 104 38.82 -30.27 -0.86
CA ARG A 104 39.24 -29.81 -2.19
C ARG A 104 40.75 -29.60 -2.16
N THR A 105 41.53 -30.65 -2.42
CA THR A 105 42.96 -30.49 -2.74
C THR A 105 43.10 -29.47 -3.88
N PRO A 106 43.93 -28.42 -3.76
CA PRO A 106 44.22 -27.57 -4.91
C PRO A 106 44.86 -28.46 -5.97
N GLN A 107 44.14 -28.74 -7.05
CA GLN A 107 44.70 -29.49 -8.17
C GLN A 107 45.80 -28.61 -8.77
N ALA A 108 47.06 -28.91 -8.47
CA ALA A 108 48.18 -28.35 -9.21
C ALA A 108 47.90 -28.57 -10.71
N ARG A 109 48.19 -27.56 -11.54
CA ARG A 109 48.11 -27.72 -13.00
C ARG A 109 49.09 -28.82 -13.42
N VAL A 110 48.61 -30.05 -13.58
CA VAL A 110 49.41 -31.12 -14.18
C VAL A 110 49.27 -30.99 -15.69
N ILE A 111 50.32 -30.50 -16.34
CA ILE A 111 50.43 -30.56 -17.80
C ILE A 111 50.87 -31.99 -18.13
N TRP A 112 49.92 -32.82 -18.57
CA TRP A 112 50.22 -34.13 -19.14
C TRP A 112 50.57 -33.92 -20.63
N PRO A 113 51.79 -34.26 -21.09
CA PRO A 113 52.21 -33.97 -22.46
C PRO A 113 51.42 -34.75 -23.52
N ASP A 114 50.66 -35.77 -23.12
CA ASP A 114 50.17 -36.81 -24.02
C ASP A 114 48.62 -36.84 -24.11
N ARG A 115 47.91 -35.95 -23.40
CA ARG A 115 46.44 -35.89 -23.42
C ARG A 115 45.93 -34.60 -24.06
N ASN A 116 45.46 -34.75 -25.30
CA ASN A 116 44.46 -33.86 -25.88
C ASN A 116 43.11 -34.19 -25.22
N GLU A 117 42.64 -33.37 -24.28
CA GLU A 117 41.21 -33.12 -24.04
C GLU A 117 41.02 -32.04 -22.98
N LEU A 118 40.10 -31.12 -23.29
CA LEU A 118 39.78 -29.91 -22.55
C LEU A 118 39.23 -30.23 -21.15
N TYR A 119 39.99 -29.90 -20.10
CA TYR A 119 39.40 -29.56 -18.81
C TYR A 119 38.94 -28.11 -18.90
N ASP A 120 37.63 -27.88 -18.96
CA ASP A 120 37.08 -26.53 -18.91
C ASP A 120 37.00 -26.07 -17.45
N ALA A 121 38.02 -25.31 -17.03
CA ALA A 121 38.08 -24.69 -15.71
C ALA A 121 36.92 -23.71 -15.45
N SER A 122 36.08 -23.40 -16.45
CA SER A 122 34.85 -22.61 -16.29
C SER A 122 33.77 -23.30 -15.43
N GLN A 123 33.86 -24.62 -15.22
CA GLN A 123 32.91 -25.37 -14.39
C GLN A 123 33.23 -25.37 -12.89
N ASP A 124 34.46 -24.99 -12.50
CA ASP A 124 34.78 -24.78 -11.09
C ASP A 124 34.13 -23.47 -10.64
N GLN A 125 32.90 -23.56 -10.12
CA GLN A 125 32.29 -22.43 -9.41
C GLN A 125 33.27 -21.96 -8.32
N GLU A 126 33.61 -20.67 -8.37
CA GLU A 126 34.42 -20.06 -7.33
C GLU A 126 33.77 -20.33 -5.97
N PRO A 127 34.53 -20.78 -4.96
CA PRO A 127 33.96 -21.03 -3.64
C PRO A 127 33.26 -19.77 -3.12
N PRO A 128 32.05 -19.89 -2.53
CA PRO A 128 31.34 -18.74 -2.01
C PRO A 128 32.12 -18.09 -0.87
N GLU A 129 31.85 -16.81 -0.63
CA GLU A 129 32.32 -16.11 0.56
C GLU A 129 31.75 -16.80 1.83
N LEU A 130 32.54 -16.85 2.91
CA LEU A 130 32.20 -17.57 4.13
C LEU A 130 30.84 -17.15 4.71
N TYR A 131 30.54 -15.85 4.73
CA TYR A 131 29.23 -15.39 5.22
C TYR A 131 28.06 -15.88 4.36
N LYS A 132 28.20 -15.95 3.01
CA LYS A 132 27.15 -16.47 2.11
C LYS A 132 26.89 -17.95 2.36
N ALA A 133 27.96 -18.73 2.58
CA ALA A 133 27.84 -20.14 2.90
C ALA A 133 27.10 -20.36 4.22
N ILE A 134 27.50 -19.65 5.29
CA ILE A 134 26.86 -19.74 6.60
C ILE A 134 25.38 -19.33 6.52
N VAL A 135 25.05 -18.22 5.84
CA VAL A 135 23.67 -17.75 5.67
C VAL A 135 22.82 -18.81 4.96
N THR A 136 23.35 -19.41 3.89
CA THR A 136 22.65 -20.45 3.13
C THR A 136 22.44 -21.71 3.97
N MET A 137 23.47 -22.14 4.72
CA MET A 137 23.38 -23.31 5.59
C MET A 137 22.38 -23.11 6.73
N LEU A 138 22.42 -21.98 7.43
CA LEU A 138 21.46 -21.67 8.49
C LEU A 138 20.03 -21.57 7.95
N GLY A 139 19.85 -20.97 6.76
CA GLY A 139 18.54 -20.93 6.10
C GLY A 139 18.04 -22.30 5.66
N LYS A 140 18.93 -23.24 5.31
CA LYS A 140 18.57 -24.64 5.05
C LYS A 140 18.20 -25.36 6.35
N MET A 141 19.01 -25.24 7.39
CA MET A 141 18.77 -25.88 8.69
C MET A 141 17.45 -25.41 9.31
N ALA A 142 17.14 -24.12 9.25
CA ALA A 142 15.89 -23.57 9.75
C ALA A 142 14.68 -24.23 9.06
N ARG A 143 14.71 -24.35 7.72
CA ARG A 143 13.67 -25.02 6.94
C ARG A 143 13.52 -26.49 7.29
N GLU A 144 14.62 -27.23 7.43
CA GLU A 144 14.59 -28.65 7.78
C GLU A 144 14.01 -28.91 9.17
N HIS A 145 14.16 -27.97 10.10
CA HIS A 145 13.64 -28.09 11.46
C HIS A 145 12.29 -27.39 11.66
N GLY A 146 11.67 -26.86 10.59
CA GLY A 146 10.42 -26.10 10.69
C GLY A 146 10.53 -24.85 11.57
N ILE A 147 11.73 -24.27 11.70
CA ILE A 147 11.95 -23.06 12.48
C ILE A 147 11.53 -21.86 11.63
N GLU A 148 10.53 -21.14 12.11
CA GLU A 148 10.03 -19.94 11.46
C GLU A 148 11.07 -18.81 11.50
N LYS A 149 11.06 -17.99 10.45
CA LYS A 149 11.93 -16.81 10.36
C LYS A 149 11.58 -15.83 11.48
N GLN A 150 12.60 -15.24 12.09
CA GLN A 150 12.39 -14.21 13.12
C GLN A 150 11.56 -13.06 12.55
N ARG A 151 10.58 -12.63 13.35
CA ARG A 151 9.68 -11.53 13.06
C ARG A 151 10.43 -10.21 12.82
N ALA A 152 10.02 -9.48 11.78
CA ALA A 152 10.41 -8.09 11.58
C ALA A 152 9.58 -7.15 12.49
N PRO A 153 10.13 -6.04 12.99
CA PRO A 153 9.33 -5.12 13.80
C PRO A 153 8.33 -4.30 12.98
N TRP A 154 8.46 -4.34 11.65
CA TRP A 154 7.68 -3.59 10.67
C TRP A 154 7.34 -4.49 9.48
N PRO A 155 6.21 -4.23 8.79
CA PRO A 155 5.91 -4.89 7.52
C PRO A 155 6.91 -4.50 6.43
N ASP A 156 6.97 -5.31 5.37
CA ASP A 156 7.67 -4.90 4.16
C ASP A 156 7.01 -3.64 3.56
N PHE A 157 7.82 -2.82 2.88
CA PHE A 157 7.29 -1.64 2.19
C PHE A 157 6.25 -2.03 1.15
N LEU A 158 5.25 -1.16 0.95
CA LEU A 158 4.28 -1.36 -0.12
C LEU A 158 5.00 -1.52 -1.47
N PRO A 159 4.58 -2.48 -2.31
CA PRO A 159 5.23 -2.75 -3.57
C PRO A 159 4.97 -1.60 -4.55
N ASN A 160 5.92 -1.34 -5.44
CA ASN A 160 5.78 -0.31 -6.49
C ASN A 160 4.66 -0.63 -7.50
N ARG A 161 4.19 -1.87 -7.53
CA ARG A 161 3.06 -2.35 -8.34
C ARG A 161 2.28 -3.34 -7.51
N LEU A 162 0.96 -3.23 -7.53
CA LEU A 162 0.05 -4.09 -6.77
C LEU A 162 -1.07 -4.57 -7.70
N SER A 163 -1.26 -5.89 -7.79
CA SER A 163 -2.35 -6.51 -8.55
C SER A 163 -3.53 -6.88 -7.64
N LEU A 164 -4.75 -6.94 -8.19
CA LEU A 164 -5.90 -7.53 -7.48
C LEU A 164 -5.70 -9.02 -7.18
N SER A 165 -4.85 -9.71 -7.95
CA SER A 165 -4.46 -11.10 -7.75
C SER A 165 -3.19 -11.26 -6.90
N GLU A 166 -2.65 -10.17 -6.33
CA GLU A 166 -1.42 -10.23 -5.56
C GLU A 166 -1.61 -11.11 -4.32
N LEU A 167 -0.66 -12.01 -4.08
CA LEU A 167 -0.60 -12.80 -2.86
C LEU A 167 -0.13 -11.90 -1.72
N LEU A 168 -1.05 -11.64 -0.80
CA LEU A 168 -0.74 -10.96 0.44
C LEU A 168 -0.11 -11.94 1.39
N VAL A 169 -0.79 -13.05 1.69
CA VAL A 169 -0.31 -14.12 2.57
C VAL A 169 -0.24 -15.44 1.80
N SER A 170 0.88 -16.15 1.92
CA SER A 170 1.09 -17.47 1.33
C SER A 170 1.33 -18.53 2.42
N PRO A 171 0.71 -19.72 2.35
CA PRO A 171 1.11 -20.86 3.18
C PRO A 171 2.51 -21.37 2.89
N ASP A 172 2.94 -21.26 1.63
CA ASP A 172 4.26 -21.68 1.22
C ASP A 172 5.23 -20.51 1.44
N GLN A 173 6.13 -20.67 2.40
CA GLN A 173 7.16 -19.69 2.74
C GLN A 173 8.17 -19.43 1.61
N THR A 174 8.19 -20.26 0.56
CA THR A 174 9.04 -20.06 -0.61
C THR A 174 8.43 -19.11 -1.64
N ILE A 175 7.10 -18.93 -1.61
CA ILE A 175 6.41 -18.00 -2.49
C ILE A 175 6.49 -16.60 -1.85
N PRO A 176 7.02 -15.60 -2.56
CA PRO A 176 7.09 -14.25 -2.04
C PRO A 176 5.68 -13.67 -1.97
N ALA A 177 5.19 -13.49 -0.74
CA ALA A 177 3.96 -12.79 -0.45
C ALA A 177 4.28 -11.35 -0.03
N VAL A 178 3.40 -10.39 -0.34
CA VAL A 178 3.66 -8.97 -0.05
C VAL A 178 3.65 -8.68 1.43
N THR A 179 2.84 -9.38 2.24
CA THR A 179 2.63 -9.01 3.64
C THR A 179 2.11 -10.17 4.48
N SER A 180 2.69 -10.43 5.65
CA SER A 180 2.19 -11.50 6.54
C SER A 180 0.82 -11.16 7.12
N ASP A 181 0.05 -12.20 7.44
CA ASP A 181 -1.20 -12.17 8.20
C ASP A 181 -1.07 -11.41 9.53
N GLU A 182 0.12 -11.41 10.16
CA GLU A 182 0.41 -10.67 11.38
C GLU A 182 0.28 -9.14 11.23
N TYR A 183 0.59 -8.60 10.04
CA TYR A 183 0.55 -7.16 9.80
C TYR A 183 -0.80 -6.69 9.25
N LEU A 184 -1.62 -7.60 8.73
CA LEU A 184 -2.90 -7.26 8.14
C LEU A 184 -4.00 -7.20 9.19
N ILE A 185 -4.64 -6.03 9.33
CA ILE A 185 -5.91 -5.90 10.08
C ILE A 185 -7.06 -5.88 9.10
N ASP A 186 -8.25 -6.25 9.60
CA ASP A 186 -9.50 -6.26 8.85
C ASP A 186 -9.43 -7.18 7.62
N VAL A 187 -8.79 -8.34 7.80
CA VAL A 187 -8.62 -9.38 6.78
C VAL A 187 -9.98 -9.83 6.21
N ASP A 188 -11.02 -9.81 7.04
CA ASP A 188 -12.39 -10.09 6.65
C ASP A 188 -12.88 -9.13 5.55
N LYS A 189 -12.39 -7.89 5.47
CA LYS A 189 -12.74 -6.96 4.38
C LYS A 189 -12.13 -7.37 3.05
N ILE A 190 -10.93 -7.95 3.07
CA ILE A 190 -10.29 -8.52 1.87
C ILE A 190 -11.07 -9.75 1.42
N MET A 191 -11.41 -10.62 2.37
CA MET A 191 -12.14 -11.85 2.12
C MET A 191 -13.65 -11.65 1.95
N LEU A 192 -14.16 -10.42 2.10
CA LEU A 192 -15.58 -10.11 2.02
C LEU A 192 -16.42 -10.98 2.99
N GLY A 193 -15.91 -11.19 4.19
CA GLY A 193 -16.51 -12.04 5.24
C GLY A 193 -16.28 -13.54 5.08
N LEU A 194 -15.66 -13.98 3.98
CA LEU A 194 -15.34 -15.39 3.76
C LEU A 194 -14.21 -15.83 4.69
N LYS A 195 -14.21 -17.12 5.06
CA LYS A 195 -13.11 -17.71 5.82
C LYS A 195 -11.86 -17.81 4.93
N PRO A 196 -10.68 -17.39 5.41
CA PRO A 196 -9.44 -17.57 4.67
C PRO A 196 -9.05 -19.05 4.65
N ASP A 197 -9.26 -19.73 3.52
CA ASP A 197 -8.78 -21.10 3.29
C ASP A 197 -7.30 -21.10 2.87
N ILE A 198 -6.46 -20.47 3.71
CA ILE A 198 -4.99 -20.57 3.74
C ILE A 198 -4.23 -19.55 2.86
N ALA A 199 -4.70 -19.13 1.68
CA ALA A 199 -4.06 -18.06 0.89
C ALA A 199 -4.89 -16.77 0.87
N LEU A 200 -4.25 -15.64 1.19
CA LEU A 200 -4.90 -14.33 1.15
C LEU A 200 -4.44 -13.55 -0.09
N THR A 201 -5.40 -13.15 -0.93
CA THR A 201 -5.15 -12.26 -2.08
C THR A 201 -5.93 -10.97 -1.95
N LEU A 202 -5.46 -9.90 -2.60
CA LEU A 202 -6.11 -8.59 -2.52
C LEU A 202 -7.61 -8.58 -2.92
N ASN A 203 -7.99 -9.40 -3.92
CA ASN A 203 -9.39 -9.63 -4.26
C ASN A 203 -9.66 -11.14 -4.49
N PRO A 204 -10.45 -11.79 -3.62
CA PRO A 204 -10.68 -13.23 -3.68
C PRO A 204 -11.45 -13.67 -4.93
N GLY A 205 -12.34 -12.83 -5.46
CA GLY A 205 -13.10 -13.13 -6.69
C GLY A 205 -12.19 -13.21 -7.92
N VAL A 206 -11.24 -12.28 -8.04
CA VAL A 206 -10.24 -12.30 -9.11
C VAL A 206 -9.35 -13.54 -9.00
N ASN A 207 -8.87 -13.85 -7.80
CA ASN A 207 -8.02 -15.01 -7.57
C ASN A 207 -8.74 -16.34 -7.89
N LYS A 208 -10.01 -16.46 -7.49
CA LYS A 208 -10.87 -17.61 -7.81
C LYS A 208 -10.89 -17.86 -9.33
N TRP A 209 -11.17 -16.83 -10.12
CA TRP A 209 -11.22 -16.94 -11.58
C TRP A 209 -9.88 -17.28 -12.22
N LEU A 210 -8.79 -16.70 -11.74
CA LEU A 210 -7.45 -17.00 -12.26
C LEU A 210 -7.01 -18.44 -11.98
N ASN A 211 -7.53 -19.06 -10.92
CA ASN A 211 -7.30 -20.47 -10.59
C ASN A 211 -8.28 -21.42 -11.29
N GLY A 212 -9.09 -20.93 -12.23
CA GLY A 212 -9.97 -21.74 -13.08
C GLY A 212 -11.34 -22.05 -12.47
N GLU A 213 -11.64 -21.53 -11.27
CA GLU A 213 -12.98 -21.61 -10.71
C GLU A 213 -13.91 -20.56 -11.35
N VAL A 214 -15.18 -20.91 -11.56
CA VAL A 214 -16.15 -20.03 -12.22
C VAL A 214 -17.26 -19.59 -11.28
N GLY A 215 -17.85 -18.43 -11.59
CA GLY A 215 -19.00 -17.87 -10.87
C GLY A 215 -18.62 -16.77 -9.87
N TRP A 216 -19.63 -15.96 -9.54
CA TRP A 216 -19.54 -14.93 -8.50
C TRP A 216 -19.70 -15.53 -7.10
N LEU A 217 -19.52 -14.71 -6.07
CA LEU A 217 -19.76 -15.10 -4.68
C LEU A 217 -21.28 -15.34 -4.48
N GLU A 218 -21.64 -16.53 -4.01
CA GLU A 218 -23.04 -17.02 -3.99
C GLU A 218 -23.95 -16.29 -3.00
N GLN A 219 -23.40 -15.66 -1.96
CA GLN A 219 -24.13 -14.81 -1.03
C GLN A 219 -23.32 -13.56 -0.71
N GLN A 220 -23.96 -12.41 -0.95
CA GLN A 220 -23.36 -11.12 -0.73
C GLN A 220 -24.02 -10.49 0.49
N ASP A 221 -23.23 -10.27 1.55
CA ASP A 221 -23.69 -9.50 2.71
C ASP A 221 -23.78 -8.03 2.31
N TRP A 222 -25.01 -7.58 2.04
CA TRP A 222 -25.27 -6.21 1.61
C TRP A 222 -25.01 -5.18 2.70
N GLU A 223 -25.08 -5.56 3.97
CA GLU A 223 -24.85 -4.63 5.06
C GLU A 223 -23.36 -4.40 5.29
N ASN A 224 -22.56 -5.46 5.26
CA ASN A 224 -21.16 -5.41 5.68
C ASN A 224 -20.15 -5.31 4.53
N TYR A 225 -20.41 -5.93 3.36
CA TYR A 225 -19.39 -6.10 2.32
C TYR A 225 -19.80 -5.64 0.91
N ALA A 226 -21.10 -5.57 0.58
CA ALA A 226 -21.52 -5.10 -0.74
C ALA A 226 -21.09 -3.66 -1.00
N LEU A 227 -20.74 -3.39 -2.27
CA LEU A 227 -20.21 -2.12 -2.76
C LEU A 227 -19.02 -1.57 -1.97
N ARG A 228 -18.21 -2.48 -1.40
CA ARG A 228 -16.97 -2.16 -0.70
C ARG A 228 -15.76 -2.77 -1.40
N PRO A 229 -15.40 -2.32 -2.62
CA PRO A 229 -14.29 -2.90 -3.36
C PRO A 229 -12.96 -2.62 -2.67
N VAL A 230 -12.09 -3.61 -2.67
CA VAL A 230 -10.69 -3.49 -2.23
C VAL A 230 -9.85 -3.07 -3.44
N VAL A 231 -9.24 -1.90 -3.36
CA VAL A 231 -8.50 -1.30 -4.49
C VAL A 231 -7.01 -1.15 -4.23
N GLY A 232 -6.53 -1.58 -3.05
CA GLY A 232 -5.11 -1.52 -2.68
C GLY A 232 -4.88 -1.79 -1.21
N LEU A 233 -3.73 -1.35 -0.70
CA LEU A 233 -3.37 -1.39 0.72
C LEU A 233 -3.07 0.02 1.23
N VAL A 234 -3.34 0.24 2.51
CA VAL A 234 -2.94 1.42 3.28
C VAL A 234 -1.84 0.98 4.25
N ASP A 235 -0.71 1.67 4.21
CA ASP A 235 0.37 1.45 5.16
C ASP A 235 0.18 2.35 6.39
N ASN A 236 0.10 1.75 7.58
CA ASN A 236 0.06 2.46 8.86
C ASN A 236 1.40 2.23 9.59
N PRO A 237 2.39 3.11 9.37
CA PRO A 237 3.73 2.93 9.93
C PRO A 237 3.75 3.06 11.46
N TYR A 238 2.82 3.81 12.06
CA TYR A 238 2.73 3.96 13.52
C TYR A 238 2.29 2.68 14.21
N ALA A 239 1.32 1.98 13.61
CA ALA A 239 0.85 0.71 14.14
C ALA A 239 1.72 -0.48 13.69
N ALA A 240 2.66 -0.27 12.76
CA ALA A 240 3.38 -1.31 12.04
C ALA A 240 2.43 -2.32 11.39
N LYS A 241 1.37 -1.83 10.73
CA LYS A 241 0.31 -2.65 10.16
C LYS A 241 -0.11 -2.13 8.80
N GLN A 242 -0.57 -3.03 7.95
CA GLN A 242 -1.19 -2.72 6.67
C GLN A 242 -2.68 -3.03 6.73
N LEU A 243 -3.46 -2.19 6.06
CA LEU A 243 -4.91 -2.26 6.04
C LEU A 243 -5.37 -2.38 4.59
N PRO A 244 -6.46 -3.09 4.29
CA PRO A 244 -7.06 -3.01 2.97
C PRO A 244 -7.56 -1.59 2.67
N LEU A 245 -7.18 -1.06 1.52
CA LEU A 245 -7.78 0.15 0.97
C LEU A 245 -9.15 -0.22 0.38
N VAL A 246 -10.15 -0.22 1.23
CA VAL A 246 -11.55 -0.48 0.87
C VAL A 246 -12.23 0.83 0.48
N ILE A 247 -13.04 0.88 -0.57
CA ILE A 247 -13.85 2.07 -0.88
C ILE A 247 -15.26 1.85 -0.35
N ASP A 248 -15.75 2.68 0.57
CA ASP A 248 -17.11 2.49 1.13
C ASP A 248 -18.14 3.35 0.38
N LEU A 249 -18.64 2.84 -0.75
CA LEU A 249 -19.69 3.50 -1.53
C LEU A 249 -21.00 3.72 -0.73
N PRO A 250 -21.47 2.78 0.12
CA PRO A 250 -22.61 3.03 1.02
C PRO A 250 -22.44 4.26 1.91
N ARG A 251 -21.20 4.55 2.34
CA ARG A 251 -20.90 5.73 3.17
C ARG A 251 -21.05 7.03 2.38
N GLY A 252 -20.57 7.09 1.14
CA GLY A 252 -20.77 8.25 0.27
C GLY A 252 -20.11 8.12 -1.09
N HIS A 253 -20.31 9.15 -1.93
CA HIS A 253 -19.70 9.22 -3.24
C HIS A 253 -18.18 9.41 -3.14
N VAL A 254 -17.46 8.99 -4.17
CA VAL A 254 -16.00 8.89 -4.16
C VAL A 254 -15.39 9.96 -5.04
N SER A 255 -14.41 10.67 -4.51
CA SER A 255 -13.60 11.63 -5.25
C SER A 255 -12.12 11.26 -5.15
N LEU A 256 -11.49 11.05 -6.30
CA LEU A 256 -10.06 10.78 -6.42
C LEU A 256 -9.36 11.99 -7.01
N PHE A 257 -8.50 12.63 -6.23
CA PHE A 257 -7.71 13.77 -6.67
C PHE A 257 -6.34 13.33 -7.16
N GLY A 258 -5.80 13.93 -8.23
CA GLY A 258 -4.47 13.59 -8.72
C GLY A 258 -4.08 14.39 -9.95
N ALA A 259 -2.80 14.71 -10.11
CA ALA A 259 -2.30 15.30 -11.34
C ALA A 259 -2.44 14.33 -12.54
N SER A 260 -2.28 14.83 -13.76
CA SER A 260 -2.31 14.00 -14.97
C SER A 260 -1.20 12.94 -14.93
N GLY A 261 -1.48 11.72 -15.41
CA GLY A 261 -0.51 10.62 -15.48
C GLY A 261 -0.27 9.82 -14.19
N TRP A 262 -0.86 10.21 -13.05
CA TRP A 262 -0.57 9.56 -11.75
C TRP A 262 -1.42 8.32 -11.43
N GLY A 263 -2.31 7.91 -12.34
CA GLY A 263 -3.08 6.65 -12.21
C GLY A 263 -4.57 6.80 -11.93
N LYS A 264 -5.18 7.97 -12.14
CA LYS A 264 -6.63 8.20 -11.92
C LYS A 264 -7.51 7.23 -12.72
N THR A 265 -7.27 7.12 -14.02
CA THR A 265 -8.00 6.20 -14.90
C THR A 265 -7.74 4.73 -14.51
N THR A 266 -6.50 4.39 -14.12
CA THR A 266 -6.15 3.06 -13.60
C THR A 266 -6.91 2.72 -12.32
N PHE A 267 -7.11 3.70 -11.43
CA PHE A 267 -7.91 3.54 -10.22
C PHE A 267 -9.37 3.22 -10.55
N ILE A 268 -10.03 3.99 -11.45
CA ILE A 268 -11.39 3.68 -11.90
C ILE A 268 -11.45 2.25 -12.44
N ARG A 269 -10.51 1.88 -13.31
CA ARG A 269 -10.45 0.53 -13.88
C ARG A 269 -10.34 -0.55 -12.79
N THR A 270 -9.48 -0.33 -11.80
CA THR A 270 -9.26 -1.25 -10.68
C THR A 270 -10.51 -1.36 -9.80
N LEU A 271 -11.18 -0.23 -9.51
CA LEU A 271 -12.42 -0.17 -8.75
C LEU A 271 -13.53 -0.95 -9.46
N VAL A 272 -13.72 -0.72 -10.76
CA VAL A 272 -14.74 -1.42 -11.56
C VAL A 272 -14.44 -2.91 -11.62
N VAL A 273 -13.19 -3.32 -11.90
CA VAL A 273 -12.82 -4.75 -11.92
C VAL A 273 -13.00 -5.40 -10.54
N SER A 274 -12.62 -4.71 -9.45
CA SER A 274 -12.82 -5.24 -8.10
C SER A 274 -14.31 -5.43 -7.76
N LEU A 275 -15.17 -4.51 -8.19
CA LEU A 275 -16.61 -4.62 -8.00
C LEU A 275 -17.21 -5.76 -8.82
N THR A 276 -16.89 -5.85 -10.11
CA THR A 276 -17.44 -6.89 -11.00
C THR A 276 -16.91 -8.29 -10.69
N ALA A 277 -15.73 -8.38 -10.05
CA ALA A 277 -15.20 -9.64 -9.51
C ALA A 277 -16.02 -10.19 -8.34
N THR A 278 -16.79 -9.33 -7.66
CA THR A 278 -17.41 -9.65 -6.36
C THR A 278 -18.93 -9.55 -6.40
N HIS A 279 -19.50 -8.92 -7.43
CA HIS A 279 -20.94 -8.74 -7.64
C HIS A 279 -21.29 -9.30 -9.01
N SER A 280 -22.44 -9.98 -9.13
CA SER A 280 -22.98 -10.41 -10.43
C SER A 280 -23.70 -9.26 -11.16
N PRO A 281 -24.02 -9.39 -12.46
CA PRO A 281 -24.79 -8.37 -13.18
C PRO A 281 -26.18 -8.13 -12.59
N ASN A 282 -26.75 -9.12 -11.89
CA ASN A 282 -28.03 -8.95 -11.17
C ASN A 282 -27.88 -8.08 -9.91
N HIS A 283 -26.67 -7.88 -9.41
CA HIS A 283 -26.37 -7.11 -8.20
C HIS A 283 -25.74 -5.75 -8.51
N LEU A 284 -25.11 -5.57 -9.68
CA LEU A 284 -24.34 -4.38 -9.98
C LEU A 284 -24.42 -4.01 -11.46
N HIS A 285 -24.79 -2.76 -11.72
CA HIS A 285 -24.60 -2.10 -13.00
C HIS A 285 -23.58 -0.97 -12.89
N VAL A 286 -22.82 -0.75 -13.96
CA VAL A 286 -21.78 0.28 -14.04
C VAL A 286 -21.97 1.11 -15.31
N TYR A 287 -21.85 2.43 -15.18
CA TYR A 287 -21.79 3.36 -16.30
C TYR A 287 -20.52 4.18 -16.21
N VAL A 288 -19.86 4.42 -17.34
CA VAL A 288 -18.58 5.12 -17.37
C VAL A 288 -18.64 6.29 -18.33
N LEU A 289 -18.27 7.47 -17.87
CA LEU A 289 -17.99 8.66 -18.68
C LEU A 289 -16.47 8.83 -18.70
N ASP A 290 -15.83 8.48 -19.82
CA ASP A 290 -14.38 8.56 -19.99
C ASP A 290 -14.00 9.85 -20.72
N LEU A 291 -13.83 10.92 -19.94
CA LEU A 291 -13.54 12.26 -20.44
C LEU A 291 -12.05 12.64 -20.28
N GLY A 292 -11.20 11.70 -19.87
CA GLY A 292 -9.81 11.97 -19.47
C GLY A 292 -8.74 11.39 -20.38
N GLY A 293 -8.98 10.24 -21.01
CA GLY A 293 -7.92 9.55 -21.76
C GLY A 293 -8.32 8.38 -22.64
N ARG A 294 -9.62 8.03 -22.73
CA ARG A 294 -10.15 6.97 -23.62
C ARG A 294 -9.56 5.58 -23.35
N ASN A 295 -9.18 5.33 -22.10
CA ASN A 295 -8.56 4.07 -21.69
C ASN A 295 -9.54 3.14 -20.95
N LEU A 296 -10.79 3.57 -20.76
CA LEU A 296 -11.83 2.80 -20.09
C LEU A 296 -12.76 2.06 -21.05
N GLY A 297 -12.62 2.25 -22.37
CA GLY A 297 -13.35 1.47 -23.39
C GLY A 297 -13.11 -0.04 -23.27
N VAL A 298 -11.99 -0.47 -22.68
CA VAL A 298 -11.71 -1.88 -22.37
C VAL A 298 -12.74 -2.52 -21.42
N LEU A 299 -13.52 -1.72 -20.69
CA LEU A 299 -14.54 -2.17 -19.75
C LEU A 299 -15.90 -2.43 -20.42
N GLU A 300 -16.10 -1.99 -21.67
CA GLU A 300 -17.39 -2.05 -22.37
C GLU A 300 -17.92 -3.48 -22.55
N ASN A 301 -17.02 -4.46 -22.66
CA ASN A 301 -17.39 -5.87 -22.80
C ASN A 301 -17.74 -6.56 -21.46
N LEU A 302 -17.65 -5.87 -20.32
CA LEU A 302 -18.08 -6.44 -19.06
C LEU A 302 -19.62 -6.50 -19.02
N PRO A 303 -20.23 -7.62 -18.62
CA PRO A 303 -21.69 -7.75 -18.58
C PRO A 303 -22.36 -6.82 -17.56
N HIS A 304 -21.59 -6.21 -16.66
CA HIS A 304 -22.04 -5.23 -15.68
C HIS A 304 -22.08 -3.80 -16.26
N VAL A 305 -21.31 -3.54 -17.33
CA VAL A 305 -21.13 -2.20 -17.87
C VAL A 305 -22.17 -1.95 -18.94
N GLY A 306 -23.11 -1.04 -18.66
CA GLY A 306 -24.20 -0.73 -19.58
C GLY A 306 -23.77 0.19 -20.73
N SER A 307 -22.86 1.12 -20.47
CA SER A 307 -22.32 2.03 -21.48
C SER A 307 -21.00 2.65 -21.02
N VAL A 308 -20.06 2.80 -21.96
CA VAL A 308 -18.90 3.69 -21.85
C VAL A 308 -19.13 4.86 -22.81
N ILE A 309 -19.25 6.06 -22.27
CA ILE A 309 -19.53 7.30 -23.00
C ILE A 309 -18.23 8.09 -23.11
N ILE A 310 -17.89 8.52 -24.33
CA ILE A 310 -16.70 9.33 -24.64
C ILE A 310 -17.12 10.60 -25.39
N PRO A 311 -16.38 11.73 -25.26
CA PRO A 311 -16.74 13.00 -25.91
C PRO A 311 -16.92 12.95 -27.43
N ASP A 312 -16.14 12.11 -28.11
CA ASP A 312 -16.15 12.00 -29.58
C ASP A 312 -17.25 11.06 -30.12
N ALA A 313 -18.01 10.41 -29.24
CA ALA A 313 -19.08 9.53 -29.68
C ALA A 313 -20.26 10.34 -30.25
N GLU A 314 -20.91 9.79 -31.27
CA GLU A 314 -22.14 10.36 -31.79
C GLU A 314 -23.20 10.45 -30.68
N GLY A 315 -23.82 11.63 -30.56
CA GLY A 315 -24.80 11.91 -29.53
C GLY A 315 -24.24 11.89 -28.10
N TYR A 316 -22.96 12.24 -27.90
CA TYR A 316 -22.30 12.22 -26.59
C TYR A 316 -23.12 12.94 -25.51
N GLU A 317 -23.52 14.18 -25.77
CA GLU A 317 -24.27 14.99 -24.79
C GLU A 317 -25.65 14.39 -24.50
N GLU A 318 -26.38 14.00 -25.55
CA GLU A 318 -27.69 13.37 -25.43
C GLU A 318 -27.64 12.04 -24.68
N ARG A 319 -26.56 11.26 -24.85
CA ARG A 319 -26.35 10.01 -24.10
C ARG A 319 -26.11 10.25 -22.62
N VAL A 320 -25.37 11.30 -22.26
CA VAL A 320 -25.19 11.69 -20.85
C VAL A 320 -26.50 12.17 -20.26
N GLU A 321 -27.25 13.01 -20.97
CA GLU A 321 -28.58 13.47 -20.53
C GLU A 321 -29.56 12.33 -20.34
N GLN A 322 -29.60 11.39 -21.29
CA GLN A 322 -30.46 10.21 -21.24
C GLN A 322 -30.09 9.31 -20.06
N LEU A 323 -28.79 9.07 -19.83
CA LEU A 323 -28.33 8.31 -18.66
C LEU A 323 -28.81 8.95 -17.36
N LEU A 324 -28.59 10.26 -17.17
CA LEU A 324 -29.01 10.93 -15.93
C LEU A 324 -30.53 10.89 -15.73
N ARG A 325 -31.31 10.99 -16.81
CA ARG A 325 -32.77 10.84 -16.77
C ARG A 325 -33.18 9.43 -16.34
N GLU A 326 -32.59 8.39 -16.93
CA GLU A 326 -32.87 7.00 -16.56
C GLU A 326 -32.51 6.72 -15.10
N LEU A 327 -31.41 7.27 -14.59
CA LEU A 327 -31.03 7.13 -13.19
C LEU A 327 -32.03 7.81 -12.26
N ASP A 328 -32.59 8.96 -12.64
CA ASP A 328 -33.63 9.64 -11.86
C ASP A 328 -34.94 8.84 -11.84
N ASP A 329 -35.37 8.31 -12.99
CA ASP A 329 -36.53 7.41 -13.09
C ASP A 329 -36.36 6.16 -12.20
N ILE A 330 -35.15 5.58 -12.17
CA ILE A 330 -34.81 4.46 -11.29
C ILE A 330 -34.92 4.86 -9.82
N VAL A 331 -34.47 6.06 -9.44
CA VAL A 331 -34.62 6.57 -8.07
C VAL A 331 -36.09 6.67 -7.69
N GLU A 332 -36.94 7.25 -8.54
CA GLU A 332 -38.38 7.37 -8.29
C GLU A 332 -39.07 6.00 -8.20
N GLN A 333 -38.68 5.05 -9.05
CA GLN A 333 -39.17 3.68 -8.97
C GLN A 333 -38.77 3.01 -7.64
N ARG A 334 -37.50 3.16 -7.23
CA ARG A 334 -36.98 2.57 -5.99
C ARG A 334 -37.59 3.20 -4.75
N LYS A 335 -37.89 4.50 -4.74
CA LYS A 335 -38.67 5.16 -3.67
C LYS A 335 -39.96 4.40 -3.38
N THR A 336 -40.70 4.07 -4.43
CA THR A 336 -41.96 3.32 -4.32
C THR A 336 -41.75 1.90 -3.80
N ILE A 337 -40.77 1.17 -4.36
CA ILE A 337 -40.49 -0.22 -3.97
C ILE A 337 -40.05 -0.32 -2.51
N LEU A 338 -39.09 0.51 -2.09
CA LEU A 338 -38.54 0.49 -0.73
C LEU A 338 -39.58 0.93 0.30
N TYR A 339 -40.39 1.95 -0.03
CA TYR A 339 -41.51 2.38 0.81
C TYR A 339 -42.51 1.23 1.05
N ASN A 340 -42.92 0.53 -0.01
CA ASN A 340 -43.84 -0.61 0.09
C ASN A 340 -43.23 -1.80 0.86
N ALA A 341 -41.92 -2.00 0.77
CA ALA A 341 -41.19 -3.01 1.52
C ALA A 341 -40.89 -2.60 2.98
N GLY A 342 -41.15 -1.34 3.37
CA GLY A 342 -40.91 -0.85 4.73
C GLY A 342 -39.43 -0.76 5.12
N VAL A 343 -38.53 -0.63 4.13
CA VAL A 343 -37.08 -0.57 4.34
C VAL A 343 -36.50 0.80 3.95
N PRO A 344 -35.47 1.30 4.65
CA PRO A 344 -34.98 2.66 4.45
C PRO A 344 -34.07 2.84 3.23
N ASP A 345 -33.43 1.76 2.76
CA ASP A 345 -32.43 1.81 1.71
C ASP A 345 -32.32 0.47 0.93
N LEU A 346 -31.57 0.53 -0.17
CA LEU A 346 -31.31 -0.61 -1.06
C LEU A 346 -30.63 -1.77 -0.33
N TYR A 347 -29.72 -1.47 0.61
CA TYR A 347 -28.91 -2.48 1.28
C TYR A 347 -29.78 -3.35 2.19
N LYS A 348 -30.64 -2.72 2.99
CA LYS A 348 -31.66 -3.40 3.79
C LYS A 348 -32.66 -4.15 2.91
N TYR A 349 -33.07 -3.56 1.78
CA TYR A 349 -33.95 -4.23 0.83
C TYR A 349 -33.33 -5.52 0.28
N ASN A 350 -32.10 -5.47 -0.24
CA ASN A 350 -31.43 -6.61 -0.86
C ASN A 350 -31.06 -7.70 0.15
N ASN A 351 -30.71 -7.33 1.38
CA ASN A 351 -30.48 -8.29 2.46
C ASN A 351 -31.77 -9.07 2.82
N ALA A 352 -32.92 -8.39 2.78
CA ALA A 352 -34.23 -9.02 3.02
C ALA A 352 -34.79 -9.78 1.79
N HIS A 353 -34.33 -9.47 0.58
CA HIS A 353 -34.83 -10.04 -0.69
C HIS A 353 -33.71 -10.63 -1.57
N PRO A 354 -32.97 -11.64 -1.07
CA PRO A 354 -31.78 -12.16 -1.76
C PRO A 354 -32.07 -12.82 -3.11
N THR A 355 -33.31 -13.28 -3.34
CA THR A 355 -33.72 -13.93 -4.61
C THR A 355 -34.16 -12.94 -5.68
N THR A 356 -34.49 -11.70 -5.30
CA THR A 356 -34.94 -10.64 -6.21
C THR A 356 -34.27 -9.32 -5.84
N PRO A 357 -32.92 -9.27 -5.86
CA PRO A 357 -32.19 -8.06 -5.50
C PRO A 357 -32.40 -6.99 -6.57
N LEU A 358 -32.32 -5.74 -6.14
CA LEU A 358 -32.24 -4.59 -7.02
C LEU A 358 -30.75 -4.26 -7.24
N PRO A 359 -30.26 -4.15 -8.48
CA PRO A 359 -28.84 -3.93 -8.73
C PRO A 359 -28.41 -2.55 -8.25
N ALA A 360 -27.32 -2.46 -7.50
CA ALA A 360 -26.70 -1.17 -7.26
C ALA A 360 -26.12 -0.59 -8.56
N ILE A 361 -26.03 0.73 -8.65
CA ILE A 361 -25.52 1.43 -9.82
C ILE A 361 -24.31 2.25 -9.43
N VAL A 362 -23.19 2.08 -10.14
CA VAL A 362 -21.99 2.89 -9.98
C VAL A 362 -21.73 3.66 -11.26
N VAL A 363 -21.68 4.98 -11.16
CA VAL A 363 -21.38 5.89 -12.27
C VAL A 363 -19.98 6.47 -12.07
N CYS A 364 -19.06 6.10 -12.96
CA CYS A 364 -17.69 6.58 -12.96
C CYS A 364 -17.53 7.74 -13.95
N ILE A 365 -17.04 8.89 -13.49
CA ILE A 365 -16.74 10.06 -14.34
C ILE A 365 -15.25 10.34 -14.26
N ASP A 366 -14.51 9.95 -15.30
CA ASP A 366 -13.09 10.29 -15.43
C ASP A 366 -12.94 11.71 -15.99
N ASN A 367 -12.08 12.52 -15.38
CA ASN A 367 -11.87 13.94 -15.67
C ASN A 367 -13.12 14.81 -15.45
N PHE A 368 -13.51 14.97 -14.19
CA PHE A 368 -14.69 15.75 -13.79
C PHE A 368 -14.65 17.25 -14.20
N ILE A 369 -13.47 17.78 -14.52
CA ILE A 369 -13.33 19.15 -15.03
C ILE A 369 -14.06 19.27 -16.36
N GLU A 370 -13.77 18.37 -17.30
CA GLU A 370 -14.42 18.32 -18.61
C GLU A 370 -15.94 18.19 -18.47
N PHE A 371 -16.39 17.29 -17.59
CA PHE A 371 -17.83 17.12 -17.32
C PHE A 371 -18.50 18.44 -16.93
N LYS A 372 -17.88 19.19 -16.01
CA LYS A 372 -18.42 20.47 -15.55
C LYS A 372 -18.35 21.56 -16.63
N GLU A 373 -17.30 21.57 -17.44
CA GLU A 373 -17.14 22.54 -18.54
C GLU A 373 -18.14 22.29 -19.67
N THR A 374 -18.42 21.03 -20.02
CA THR A 374 -19.38 20.68 -21.07
C THR A 374 -20.83 20.80 -20.61
N PHE A 375 -21.16 20.30 -19.41
CA PHE A 375 -22.54 20.15 -18.95
C PHE A 375 -22.97 21.20 -17.92
N GLY A 376 -22.05 22.06 -17.51
CA GLY A 376 -22.36 23.26 -16.76
C GLY A 376 -23.04 24.31 -17.62
N GLY A 377 -23.43 25.41 -17.00
CA GLY A 377 -23.95 26.58 -17.70
C GLY A 377 -23.41 27.86 -17.08
N ASP A 378 -23.73 28.97 -17.73
CA ASP A 378 -23.41 30.29 -17.20
C ASP A 378 -24.16 30.50 -15.89
N ALA A 379 -23.44 30.98 -14.86
CA ALA A 379 -24.01 31.21 -13.53
C ALA A 379 -25.15 32.25 -13.50
N GLU A 380 -25.37 32.97 -14.61
CA GLU A 380 -26.42 33.98 -14.79
C GLU A 380 -27.65 33.47 -15.56
N SER A 381 -27.65 32.21 -16.02
CA SER A 381 -28.79 31.59 -16.72
C SER A 381 -29.74 30.93 -15.72
N ASP A 382 -31.04 31.21 -15.85
CA ASP A 382 -32.10 30.55 -15.07
C ASP A 382 -32.46 29.13 -15.60
N VAL A 383 -31.80 28.65 -16.65
CA VAL A 383 -32.08 27.34 -17.24
C VAL A 383 -31.32 26.26 -16.49
N GLU A 384 -32.05 25.27 -15.95
CA GLU A 384 -31.46 24.11 -15.29
C GLU A 384 -30.56 23.32 -16.26
N THR A 385 -29.30 23.14 -15.86
CA THR A 385 -28.28 22.47 -16.67
C THR A 385 -28.24 20.97 -16.39
N VAL A 386 -27.53 20.22 -17.25
CA VAL A 386 -27.26 18.79 -17.03
C VAL A 386 -26.42 18.59 -15.76
N PHE A 387 -25.51 19.51 -15.46
CA PHE A 387 -24.75 19.54 -14.21
C PHE A 387 -25.65 19.73 -12.98
N ASP A 388 -26.65 20.61 -13.05
CA ASP A 388 -27.59 20.82 -11.94
C ASP A 388 -28.40 19.55 -11.64
N LYS A 389 -28.86 18.85 -12.69
CA LYS A 389 -29.53 17.55 -12.58
C LYS A 389 -28.62 16.51 -11.94
N PHE A 390 -27.35 16.44 -12.34
CA PHE A 390 -26.36 15.58 -11.71
C PHE A 390 -26.20 15.89 -10.21
N VAL A 391 -26.08 17.16 -9.83
CA VAL A 391 -25.97 17.59 -8.41
C VAL A 391 -27.23 17.20 -7.63
N GLY A 392 -28.42 17.40 -8.20
CA GLY A 392 -29.70 16.99 -7.63
C GLY A 392 -29.76 15.49 -7.39
N LEU A 393 -29.41 14.70 -8.40
CA LEU A 393 -29.37 13.25 -8.33
C LEU A 393 -28.36 12.76 -7.28
N ALA A 394 -27.12 13.27 -7.30
CA ALA A 394 -26.08 12.91 -6.34
C ALA A 394 -26.51 13.18 -4.88
N ARG A 395 -27.38 14.16 -4.64
CA ARG A 395 -27.91 14.46 -3.30
C ARG A 395 -28.86 13.39 -2.77
N GLN A 396 -29.68 12.79 -3.64
CA GLN A 396 -30.75 11.85 -3.23
C GLN A 396 -30.47 10.37 -3.57
N ALA A 397 -29.51 10.09 -4.45
CA ALA A 397 -29.24 8.77 -5.04
C ALA A 397 -28.83 7.67 -4.05
N LYS A 398 -28.12 8.02 -2.97
CA LYS A 398 -27.39 7.05 -2.12
C LYS A 398 -28.28 5.99 -1.45
N PRO A 399 -29.41 6.33 -0.78
CA PRO A 399 -30.29 5.33 -0.17
C PRO A 399 -30.88 4.36 -1.20
N TYR A 400 -31.01 4.79 -2.45
CA TYR A 400 -31.53 3.99 -3.56
C TYR A 400 -30.42 3.24 -4.30
N GLY A 401 -29.19 3.25 -3.76
CA GLY A 401 -28.05 2.48 -4.24
C GLY A 401 -27.48 2.93 -5.58
N ILE A 402 -27.52 4.23 -5.85
CA ILE A 402 -26.78 4.84 -6.94
C ILE A 402 -25.61 5.64 -6.35
N HIS A 403 -24.40 5.38 -6.86
CA HIS A 403 -23.15 5.92 -6.33
C HIS A 403 -22.31 6.54 -7.45
N PHE A 404 -21.70 7.70 -7.16
CA PHE A 404 -20.83 8.39 -8.11
C PHE A 404 -19.36 8.25 -7.69
N VAL A 405 -18.51 7.96 -8.67
CA VAL A 405 -17.06 7.93 -8.53
C VAL A 405 -16.48 8.92 -9.52
N ILE A 406 -15.84 9.98 -9.04
CA ILE A 406 -15.29 11.04 -9.90
C ILE A 406 -13.78 11.13 -9.74
N THR A 407 -13.07 11.42 -10.83
CA THR A 407 -11.66 11.78 -10.78
C THR A 407 -11.50 13.28 -11.02
N VAL A 408 -10.64 13.90 -10.23
CA VAL A 408 -10.50 15.36 -10.18
C VAL A 408 -9.02 15.71 -10.29
N SER A 409 -8.66 16.55 -11.26
CA SER A 409 -7.26 16.95 -11.43
C SER A 409 -6.84 18.08 -10.49
N GLN A 410 -7.79 18.95 -10.11
CA GLN A 410 -7.55 20.08 -9.20
C GLN A 410 -8.69 20.19 -8.16
N PRO A 411 -8.40 20.33 -6.86
CA PRO A 411 -9.41 20.30 -5.82
C PRO A 411 -10.45 21.43 -5.89
N ASN A 412 -10.06 22.59 -6.41
CA ASN A 412 -10.90 23.79 -6.57
C ASN A 412 -12.11 23.61 -7.51
N VAL A 413 -12.12 22.54 -8.31
CA VAL A 413 -13.20 22.24 -9.26
C VAL A 413 -14.51 21.89 -8.55
N LEU A 414 -14.41 21.23 -7.39
CA LEU A 414 -15.57 20.81 -6.59
C LEU A 414 -16.08 21.96 -5.72
N SER A 415 -17.36 22.31 -5.90
CA SER A 415 -18.07 23.22 -5.01
C SER A 415 -18.15 22.66 -3.58
N SER A 416 -18.34 23.54 -2.59
CA SER A 416 -18.54 23.13 -1.19
C SER A 416 -19.69 22.12 -1.02
N GLN A 417 -20.74 22.27 -1.84
CA GLN A 417 -21.86 21.35 -1.88
C GLN A 417 -21.43 19.95 -2.35
N LEU A 418 -20.73 19.83 -3.49
CA LEU A 418 -20.25 18.53 -3.96
C LEU A 418 -19.27 17.91 -2.97
N GLN A 419 -18.37 18.70 -2.39
CA GLN A 419 -17.47 18.20 -1.35
C GLN A 419 -18.24 17.55 -0.19
N SER A 420 -19.39 18.11 0.23
CA SER A 420 -20.21 17.52 1.30
C SER A 420 -20.86 16.18 0.93
N LEU A 421 -21.11 15.93 -0.36
CA LEU A 421 -21.70 14.68 -0.88
C LEU A 421 -20.64 13.61 -1.15
N PHE A 422 -19.45 14.02 -1.57
CA PHE A 422 -18.31 13.17 -1.88
C PHE A 422 -17.40 13.02 -0.65
N THR A 423 -17.85 12.18 0.29
CA THR A 423 -17.20 11.99 1.59
C THR A 423 -16.05 10.99 1.55
N GLU A 424 -16.04 10.06 0.59
CA GLU A 424 -14.90 9.18 0.33
C GLU A 424 -13.89 9.91 -0.55
N ARG A 425 -12.83 10.44 0.08
CA ARG A 425 -11.82 11.27 -0.59
C ARG A 425 -10.45 10.61 -0.53
N LEU A 426 -9.83 10.50 -1.69
CA LEU A 426 -8.52 9.90 -1.89
C LEU A 426 -7.67 10.80 -2.76
N THR A 427 -6.36 10.80 -2.53
CA THR A 427 -5.41 11.54 -3.36
C THR A 427 -4.38 10.60 -3.93
N LEU A 428 -4.06 10.74 -5.21
CA LEU A 428 -2.78 10.33 -5.80
C LEU A 428 -1.80 11.51 -5.67
N LYS A 429 -0.69 11.48 -6.41
CA LYS A 429 0.19 12.64 -6.46
C LYS A 429 -0.52 13.87 -7.04
N LEU A 430 -0.55 14.94 -6.26
CA LEU A 430 -1.03 16.26 -6.64
C LEU A 430 0.10 17.11 -7.22
N ALA A 431 -0.27 18.08 -8.07
CA ALA A 431 0.70 19.02 -8.64
C ALA A 431 1.22 20.00 -7.58
N ASP A 432 0.34 20.46 -6.68
CA ASP A 432 0.70 21.30 -5.54
C ASP A 432 0.53 20.53 -4.23
N PRO A 433 1.62 20.24 -3.48
CA PRO A 433 1.55 19.57 -2.19
C PRO A 433 0.73 20.30 -1.11
N THR A 434 0.50 21.61 -1.24
CA THR A 434 -0.33 22.34 -0.27
C THR A 434 -1.79 21.91 -0.30
N GLU A 435 -2.24 21.37 -1.44
CA GLU A 435 -3.61 20.89 -1.66
C GLU A 435 -3.94 19.61 -0.88
N TYR A 436 -2.94 18.80 -0.49
CA TYR A 436 -3.22 17.61 0.33
C TYR A 436 -3.93 17.96 1.63
N ARG A 437 -3.58 19.11 2.23
CA ARG A 437 -4.13 19.53 3.52
C ARG A 437 -5.65 19.73 3.46
N THR A 438 -6.17 20.22 2.33
CA THR A 438 -7.61 20.47 2.18
C THR A 438 -8.39 19.18 1.92
N ILE A 439 -7.74 18.15 1.37
CA ILE A 439 -8.36 16.88 1.03
C ILE A 439 -8.25 15.85 2.16
N VAL A 440 -7.03 15.51 2.58
CA VAL A 440 -6.77 14.44 3.56
C VAL A 440 -6.55 14.95 4.99
N GLY A 441 -6.27 16.24 5.15
CA GLY A 441 -6.04 16.85 6.46
C GLY A 441 -4.65 16.53 7.02
N GLY A 442 -3.74 17.50 6.98
CA GLY A 442 -2.39 17.36 7.51
C GLY A 442 -1.32 17.99 6.61
N GLN A 443 -0.11 18.15 7.13
CA GLN A 443 1.06 18.38 6.29
C GLN A 443 1.57 17.05 5.76
N VAL A 444 1.82 17.01 4.47
CA VAL A 444 2.21 15.80 3.75
C VAL A 444 3.63 16.00 3.22
N GLY A 445 4.51 15.02 3.48
CA GLY A 445 5.83 14.96 2.84
C GLY A 445 5.74 14.53 1.39
N ASP A 446 6.85 14.59 0.65
CA ASP A 446 6.88 14.09 -0.72
C ASP A 446 6.56 12.59 -0.76
N ILE A 447 5.58 12.20 -1.59
CA ILE A 447 5.14 10.82 -1.76
C ILE A 447 5.91 10.07 -2.87
N GLY A 448 6.97 10.70 -3.41
CA GLY A 448 7.84 10.13 -4.43
C GLY A 448 7.24 10.16 -5.83
N ASP A 449 7.97 9.62 -6.81
CA ASP A 449 7.62 9.70 -8.25
C ASP A 449 7.08 8.39 -8.84
N ILE A 450 6.52 7.52 -7.99
CA ILE A 450 5.88 6.27 -8.43
C ILE A 450 4.40 6.58 -8.73
N PRO A 451 3.88 6.26 -9.93
CA PRO A 451 2.44 6.37 -10.21
C PRO A 451 1.61 5.37 -9.41
N GLY A 452 0.46 5.78 -8.87
CA GLY A 452 -0.46 4.92 -8.12
C GLY A 452 -0.52 5.18 -6.61
N PRO A 453 0.61 5.31 -5.88
CA PRO A 453 0.61 5.72 -4.49
C PRO A 453 -0.09 7.05 -4.24
N GLY A 454 -0.62 7.15 -3.03
CA GLY A 454 -1.53 8.20 -2.66
C GLY A 454 -1.75 8.27 -1.16
N LEU A 455 -2.62 9.18 -0.74
CA LEU A 455 -3.00 9.37 0.65
C LEU A 455 -4.50 9.29 0.79
N CYS A 456 -4.91 8.81 1.95
CA CYS A 456 -6.30 8.79 2.36
C CYS A 456 -6.39 9.37 3.77
N LYS A 457 -7.53 9.97 4.10
CA LYS A 457 -7.78 10.42 5.47
C LYS A 457 -7.88 9.19 6.36
N ASN A 458 -7.24 9.25 7.54
CA ASN A 458 -7.33 8.17 8.52
C ASN A 458 -8.81 7.93 8.86
N ARG A 459 -9.29 6.71 8.60
CA ARG A 459 -10.71 6.37 8.70
C ARG A 459 -11.00 5.88 10.12
N PRO A 460 -12.03 6.39 10.81
CA PRO A 460 -12.62 5.62 11.89
C PRO A 460 -13.17 4.31 11.30
N PRO A 461 -13.09 3.18 12.03
CA PRO A 461 -13.72 1.93 11.58
C PRO A 461 -15.21 2.19 11.29
N ALA A 462 -15.75 1.50 10.27
CA ALA A 462 -17.16 1.63 9.91
C ALA A 462 -18.05 1.39 11.15
N PRO A 463 -19.20 2.10 11.30
CA PRO A 463 -19.93 2.23 12.56
C PRO A 463 -20.46 0.93 13.18
N HIS A 464 -20.38 -0.21 12.49
CA HIS A 464 -20.73 -1.53 13.03
C HIS A 464 -19.53 -2.38 13.47
N PHE A 465 -18.31 -1.81 13.42
CA PHE A 465 -17.05 -2.50 13.76
C PHE A 465 -16.35 -1.86 14.97
N SER A 466 -17.10 -1.19 15.85
CA SER A 466 -16.57 -0.40 16.97
C SER A 466 -16.18 -1.21 18.22
N ASP A 467 -15.69 -2.44 18.05
CA ASP A 467 -15.16 -3.26 19.15
C ASP A 467 -13.62 -3.29 19.19
N CYS A 468 -12.98 -2.21 18.73
CA CYS A 468 -11.58 -1.93 19.04
C CYS A 468 -11.48 -0.53 19.67
N PRO A 469 -10.87 -0.40 20.87
CA PRO A 469 -10.71 0.89 21.51
C PRO A 469 -9.83 1.79 20.63
N ALA A 470 -10.32 3.00 20.41
CA ALA A 470 -9.56 4.07 19.78
C ALA A 470 -8.49 4.56 20.76
N ASP A 471 -7.24 4.17 20.54
CA ASP A 471 -6.05 4.80 21.10
C ASP A 471 -4.99 5.00 20.01
#